data_AF-A0A962WFU5-F1
#
_entry.id   AF-A0A962WFU5-F1
#
_cell.length_a   1.000
_cell.length_b   1.000
_cell.length_c   1.000
_cell.angle_alpha   90.00
_cell.angle_beta   90.00
_cell.angle_gamma   90.00
#
_symmetry.space_group_name_H-M   'P 1'
#
loop_
_entity.id
_entity.type
_entity.pdbx_description
1 polymer ?
#
loop_
_entity_poly.entity_id
_entity_poly.type
_entity_poly.pdbx_seq_one_letter_code
_entity_poly.pdbx_strand_id
1 'polypeptide(L)' 'MNANDEPRSVDRIVQANSLKEGGGFPVRRPFPIAGFSFFDPFLLLDEMGPVDWPPNGAIGAPPHPHRGF' A
#
# COMPACT_ATOMS: atom_id res chain seq x y z
N MET A 1 -7.06 -36.86 4.74
CA MET A 1 -6.97 -35.39 4.63
C MET A 1 -6.44 -34.90 5.96
N ASN A 2 -5.25 -34.32 5.97
CA ASN A 2 -4.67 -33.81 7.21
C ASN A 2 -5.45 -32.56 7.62
N ALA A 3 -5.57 -32.30 8.93
CA ALA A 3 -6.27 -31.12 9.46
C ALA A 3 -5.68 -29.75 9.01
N ASN A 4 -4.68 -29.76 8.13
CA ASN A 4 -3.97 -28.61 7.60
C ASN A 4 -4.34 -28.27 6.14
N ASP A 5 -5.26 -29.02 5.50
CA ASP A 5 -5.71 -28.75 4.12
C ASP A 5 -6.96 -27.87 4.03
N GLU A 6 -7.49 -27.38 5.16
CA GLU A 6 -8.60 -26.42 5.14
C GLU A 6 -8.10 -25.04 4.66
N PRO A 7 -8.74 -24.42 3.66
CA PRO A 7 -8.35 -23.09 3.20
C PRO A 7 -8.39 -22.07 4.35
N ARG A 8 -7.39 -21.19 4.41
CA ARG A 8 -7.40 -20.08 5.37
C ARG A 8 -8.63 -19.20 5.15
N SER A 9 -9.29 -18.83 6.24
CA SER A 9 -10.38 -17.85 6.22
C SER A 9 -9.83 -16.42 6.21
N VAL A 10 -10.64 -15.48 5.72
CA VAL A 10 -10.34 -14.05 5.82
C VAL A 10 -10.59 -13.61 7.26
N ASP A 11 -9.55 -13.17 7.95
CA ASP A 11 -9.64 -12.65 9.32
C ASP A 11 -10.18 -11.22 9.36
N ARG A 12 -9.69 -10.35 8.46
CA ARG A 12 -10.06 -8.93 8.42
C ARG A 12 -10.05 -8.38 7.00
N ILE A 13 -11.01 -7.50 6.70
CA ILE A 13 -11.02 -6.64 5.51
C ILE A 13 -10.65 -5.23 5.94
N VAL A 14 -9.65 -4.63 5.29
CA VAL A 14 -9.18 -3.27 5.57
C VAL A 14 -9.44 -2.40 4.36
N GLN A 15 -10.22 -1.33 4.55
CA GLN A 15 -10.44 -0.33 3.51
C GLN A 15 -9.21 0.55 3.37
N ALA A 16 -8.72 0.72 2.13
CA ALA A 16 -7.57 1.57 1.86
C ALA A 16 -7.93 3.06 1.91
N ASN A 17 -7.05 3.86 2.52
CA ASN A 17 -7.16 5.31 2.59
C ASN A 17 -6.59 5.97 1.33
N SER A 18 -7.27 6.98 0.79
CA SER A 18 -6.74 7.80 -0.29
C SER A 18 -5.79 8.87 0.25
N LEU A 19 -4.55 8.86 -0.21
CA LEU A 19 -3.48 9.78 0.23
C LEU A 19 -2.75 10.38 -0.99
N LYS A 20 -1.90 11.37 -0.75
CA LYS A 20 -0.93 11.90 -1.73
C LYS A 20 0.48 11.67 -1.22
N GLU A 21 1.38 11.22 -2.08
CA GLU A 21 2.76 10.89 -1.73
C GLU A 21 3.77 11.47 -2.74
N GLY A 22 5.04 11.54 -2.34
CA GLY A 22 6.13 12.02 -3.19
C GLY A 22 5.88 13.42 -3.78
N GLY A 23 5.92 13.54 -5.11
CA GLY A 23 5.59 14.78 -5.83
C GLY A 23 4.09 15.12 -5.85
N GLY A 24 3.27 14.38 -5.11
CA GLY A 24 1.83 14.58 -4.99
C GLY A 24 0.97 13.53 -5.70
N PHE A 25 1.52 12.38 -6.10
CA PHE A 25 0.74 11.34 -6.78
C PHE A 25 -0.24 10.68 -5.80
N PRO A 26 -1.47 10.38 -6.24
CA PRO A 26 -2.46 9.74 -5.38
C PRO A 26 -2.14 8.26 -5.19
N VAL A 27 -2.29 7.79 -3.96
CA VAL A 27 -2.16 6.38 -3.59
C VAL A 27 -3.34 5.91 -2.77
N ARG A 28 -3.58 4.60 -2.75
CA ARG A 28 -4.49 3.94 -1.81
C ARG A 28 -3.68 3.08 -0.84
N ARG A 29 -3.71 3.45 0.44
CA ARG A 29 -2.94 2.80 1.52
C ARG A 29 -3.85 1.99 2.45
N PRO A 30 -3.80 0.65 2.43
CA PRO A 30 -4.47 -0.17 3.45
C PRO A 30 -3.68 -0.24 4.77
N PHE A 31 -2.35 -0.12 4.73
CA PHE A 31 -1.49 -0.02 5.92
C PHE A 31 -0.11 0.60 5.52
N PRO A 32 0.59 1.29 6.44
CA PRO A 32 0.18 1.62 7.79
C PRO A 32 -0.88 2.73 7.81
N ILE A 33 -1.91 2.53 8.64
CA ILE A 33 -2.95 3.52 8.93
C ILE A 33 -3.14 3.64 10.44
N ALA A 34 -3.89 4.64 10.89
CA ALA A 34 -4.24 4.78 12.30
C ALA A 34 -4.95 3.51 12.80
N GLY A 35 -4.42 2.90 13.87
CA GLY A 35 -4.96 1.65 14.44
C GLY A 35 -4.58 0.36 13.70
N PHE A 36 -3.82 0.44 12.60
CA PHE A 36 -3.26 -0.72 11.91
C PHE A 36 -1.92 -0.35 11.24
N SER A 37 -0.87 -0.29 12.05
CA SER A 37 0.45 0.22 11.63
C SER A 37 1.51 -0.86 11.40
N PHE A 38 1.29 -2.07 11.92
CA PHE A 38 2.25 -3.18 11.83
C PHE A 38 1.57 -4.41 11.26
N PHE A 39 2.14 -4.96 10.19
CA PHE A 39 1.72 -6.22 9.59
C PHE A 39 2.96 -7.00 9.17
N ASP A 40 3.70 -7.49 10.17
CA ASP A 40 4.97 -8.20 10.00
C ASP A 40 4.87 -9.31 8.93
N PRO A 41 5.79 -9.38 7.95
CA PRO A 41 6.99 -8.54 7.73
C PRO A 41 6.79 -7.33 6.82
N PHE A 42 5.55 -7.02 6.47
CA PHE A 42 5.24 -5.92 5.58
C PHE A 42 5.18 -4.59 6.34
N LEU A 43 5.84 -3.58 5.77
CA LEU A 43 5.96 -2.26 6.39
C LEU A 43 5.06 -1.20 5.73
N LEU A 44 4.75 -1.34 4.44
CA LEU A 44 3.93 -0.40 3.68
C LEU A 44 3.40 -1.08 2.41
N LEU A 45 2.14 -0.79 2.07
CA LEU A 45 1.58 -1.08 0.75
C LEU A 45 0.83 0.15 0.25
N ASP A 46 1.17 0.60 -0.95
CA ASP A 46 0.47 1.66 -1.67
C ASP A 46 0.11 1.17 -3.06
N GLU A 47 -1.17 1.25 -3.41
CA GLU A 47 -1.61 1.16 -4.81
C GLU A 47 -1.50 2.55 -5.44
N MET A 48 -0.74 2.68 -6.54
CA MET A 48 -0.68 3.93 -7.30
C MET A 48 -1.91 4.08 -8.19
N GLY A 49 -2.65 5.18 -8.01
CA GLY A 49 -3.78 5.53 -8.85
C GLY A 49 -5.10 4.81 -8.55
N PRO A 50 -5.94 4.55 -9.57
CA PRO A 50 -5.72 4.79 -10.99
C PRO A 50 -5.71 6.29 -11.32
N VAL A 51 -4.82 6.69 -12.23
CA VAL A 51 -4.75 8.05 -12.80
C VAL A 51 -4.36 7.94 -14.27
N ASP A 52 -5.11 8.63 -15.13
CA ASP A 52 -4.73 8.84 -16.52
C ASP A 52 -3.83 10.08 -16.63
N TRP A 53 -2.53 9.85 -16.80
CA TRP A 53 -1.57 10.93 -17.02
C TRP A 53 -1.49 11.28 -18.52
N PRO A 54 -1.56 12.57 -18.91
CA PRO A 54 -1.25 12.95 -20.28
C PRO A 54 0.26 12.73 -20.55
N PRO A 55 0.69 12.72 -21.83
CA PRO A 55 2.11 12.70 -22.17
C PRO A 55 2.88 13.77 -21.39
N ASN A 56 3.94 13.36 -20.69
CA ASN A 56 4.78 14.20 -19.82
C ASN A 56 4.09 14.81 -18.58
N GLY A 57 2.87 14.38 -18.23
CA GLY A 57 2.14 14.87 -17.05
C GLY A 57 2.33 14.06 -15.78
N ALA A 58 2.99 12.90 -15.85
CA ALA A 58 3.21 12.05 -14.70
C ALA A 58 4.15 12.73 -13.69
N ILE A 59 3.74 12.75 -12.42
CA ILE A 59 4.55 13.21 -11.30
C ILE A 59 5.19 12.01 -10.61
N GLY A 60 6.49 12.10 -10.33
CA GLY A 60 7.25 11.06 -9.66
C GLY A 60 7.45 11.33 -8.17
N ALA A 61 8.33 10.54 -7.56
CA ALA A 61 8.89 10.86 -6.25
C ALA A 61 10.21 11.63 -6.46
N PRO A 62 10.41 12.79 -5.80
CA PRO A 62 11.70 13.47 -5.76
C PRO A 62 12.80 12.54 -5.20
N PRO A 63 14.10 12.87 -5.35
CA PRO A 63 15.18 12.09 -4.76
C PRO A 63 14.97 11.86 -3.26
N HIS A 64 14.91 10.61 -2.82
CA HIS A 64 14.71 10.23 -1.42
C HIS A 64 15.47 8.93 -1.08
N PRO A 65 16.08 8.83 0.12
CA PRO A 65 16.84 7.67 0.52
C PRO A 65 15.94 6.57 1.11
N HIS A 66 16.49 5.35 1.14
CA HIS A 66 15.90 4.16 1.73
C HIS A 66 16.98 3.39 2.51
N ARG A 67 16.65 2.85 3.70
CA ARG A 67 17.59 2.04 4.51
C ARG A 67 16.84 1.17 5.52
N GLY A 68 17.28 -0.08 5.68
CA GLY A 68 16.99 -0.90 6.87
C GLY A 68 15.59 -1.51 6.94
N PHE A 69 14.91 -1.60 5.81
CA PHE A 69 13.76 -2.47 5.60
C PHE A 69 14.14 -3.61 4.67
#